data_AF-A0A661KC68-F1
#
_entry.id   AF-A0A661KC68-F1
#
_cell.length_a   1.000
_cell.length_b   1.000
_cell.length_c   1.000
_cell.angle_alpha   90.00
_cell.angle_beta   90.00
_cell.angle_gamma   90.00
#
_symmetry.space_group_name_H-M   'P 1'
#
loop_
_entity.id
_entity.type
_entity.pdbx_description
1 polymer ?
#
loop_
_entity_poly.entity_id
_entity_poly.type
_entity_poly.pdbx_seq_one_letter_code
_entity_poly.pdbx_strand_id
1 'polypeptide(L)'
;MDQFFMNVEVISDCEMASEWGKALRYLDWRKALGRISNSPVFEAAEKYLEHPSCLLPVALLKALEVELGASTASDMLLKFD
;
A
#
# COMPACT_ATOMS: atom_id res chain seq x y z
N MET A 1 -21.35 -7.82 -0.83
CA MET A 1 -20.00 -7.21 -0.70
C MET A 1 -19.06 -8.32 -0.31
N ASP A 2 -18.01 -8.50 -1.09
CA ASP A 2 -17.01 -9.52 -0.80
C ASP A 2 -16.16 -9.02 0.38
N GLN A 3 -16.33 -9.63 1.55
CA GLN A 3 -15.81 -9.14 2.85
C GLN A 3 -14.28 -9.02 2.93
N PHE A 4 -13.59 -9.44 1.88
CA PHE A 4 -12.14 -9.49 1.78
C PHE A 4 -11.54 -8.43 0.86
N PHE A 5 -12.38 -7.61 0.21
CA PHE A 5 -11.92 -6.59 -0.72
C PHE A 5 -12.13 -5.18 -0.18
N MET A 6 -11.18 -4.30 -0.47
CA MET A 6 -11.22 -2.88 -0.13
C MET A 6 -11.04 -2.02 -1.38
N ASN A 7 -11.78 -0.93 -1.45
CA ASN A 7 -11.52 0.10 -2.44
C ASN A 7 -10.38 0.98 -1.95
N VAL A 8 -9.33 1.11 -2.76
CA VAL A 8 -8.17 1.95 -2.46
C VAL A 8 -8.12 3.09 -3.46
N GLU A 9 -7.89 4.31 -2.95
CA GLU A 9 -7.63 5.49 -3.76
C GLU A 9 -6.31 6.11 -3.34
N VAL A 10 -5.40 6.30 -4.30
CA VAL A 10 -4.12 6.98 -4.10
C VAL A 10 -4.17 8.28 -4.89
N ILE A 11 -4.05 9.40 -4.19
CA ILE A 11 -4.05 10.74 -4.76
C ILE A 11 -2.64 11.30 -4.62
N SER A 12 -1.97 11.57 -5.74
CA SER A 12 -0.59 12.05 -5.76
C SER A 12 -0.28 12.77 -7.07
N ASP A 13 0.54 13.83 -7.00
CA ASP A 13 1.08 14.50 -8.18
C ASP A 13 2.19 13.67 -8.87
N CYS A 14 2.66 12.59 -8.22
CA CYS A 14 3.61 11.66 -8.82
C CYS A 14 2.86 10.69 -9.76
N GLU A 15 3.22 10.73 -11.05
CA GLU A 15 2.59 9.89 -12.09
C GLU A 15 2.72 8.40 -11.77
N MET A 16 3.91 7.93 -11.38
CA MET A 16 4.15 6.54 -10.97
C MET A 16 3.24 6.11 -9.81
N ALA A 17 3.08 6.98 -8.80
CA ALA A 17 2.21 6.71 -7.65
C ALA A 17 0.74 6.64 -8.05
N SER A 18 0.31 7.52 -8.96
CA SER A 18 -1.04 7.54 -9.50
C SER A 18 -1.35 6.26 -10.29
N GLU A 19 -0.45 5.83 -11.18
CA GLU A 19 -0.63 4.59 -11.94
C GLU A 19 -0.59 3.34 -11.06
N TRP A 20 0.33 3.31 -10.09
CA TRP A 20 0.38 2.28 -9.06
C TRP A 20 -0.92 2.19 -8.26
N GLY A 21 -1.48 3.33 -7.84
CA GLY A 21 -2.76 3.40 -7.14
C GLY A 21 -3.93 2.89 -7.97
N LYS A 22 -3.99 3.23 -9.26
CA LYS A 22 -5.02 2.73 -10.19
C LYS A 22 -4.98 1.21 -10.30
N ALA A 23 -3.79 0.60 -10.32
CA ALA A 23 -3.62 -0.85 -10.36
C ALA A 23 -4.14 -1.55 -9.09
N LEU A 24 -4.25 -0.82 -7.98
CA LEU A 24 -4.67 -1.34 -6.67
C LEU A 24 -6.11 -0.95 -6.28
N ARG A 25 -6.90 -0.35 -7.18
CA ARG A 25 -8.21 0.22 -6.88
C ARG A 25 -9.18 -0.73 -6.16
N TYR A 26 -9.09 -2.03 -6.44
CA TYR A 26 -9.91 -3.06 -5.80
C TYR A 26 -9.00 -4.18 -5.28
N LEU A 27 -8.71 -4.17 -3.99
CA LEU A 27 -7.61 -4.92 -3.38
C LEU A 27 -8.13 -6.00 -2.42
N ASP A 28 -7.69 -7.26 -2.60
CA ASP A 28 -7.88 -8.31 -1.57
C ASP A 28 -6.89 -8.04 -0.41
N TRP A 29 -7.41 -7.54 0.70
CA TRP A 29 -6.58 -7.10 1.82
C TRP A 29 -5.84 -8.25 2.52
N ARG A 30 -6.35 -9.49 2.43
CA ARG A 30 -5.67 -10.67 3.01
C ARG A 30 -4.42 -11.03 2.24
N LYS A 31 -4.46 -10.88 0.91
CA LYS A 31 -3.28 -11.06 0.06
C LYS A 31 -2.30 -9.91 0.25
N ALA A 32 -2.80 -8.68 0.33
CA ALA A 32 -1.99 -7.49 0.56
C ALA A 32 -1.15 -7.60 1.84
N LEU A 33 -1.80 -7.98 2.96
CA LEU A 33 -1.18 -8.20 4.28
C LEU A 33 -0.55 -9.58 4.47
N GLY A 34 -0.45 -10.37 3.39
CA GLY A 34 0.14 -11.71 3.40
C GLY A 34 1.66 -11.70 3.25
N ARG A 35 2.21 -12.74 2.61
CA ARG A 35 3.64 -12.79 2.28
C ARG A 35 3.98 -11.71 1.25
N ILE A 36 5.06 -10.97 1.49
CA ILE A 36 5.56 -9.90 0.61
C ILE A 36 5.70 -10.38 -0.84
N SER A 37 6.26 -11.58 -1.06
CA SER A 37 6.47 -12.16 -2.39
C SER A 37 5.20 -12.37 -3.21
N ASN A 38 4.02 -12.39 -2.55
CA ASN A 38 2.72 -12.64 -3.16
C ASN A 38 1.76 -11.47 -2.91
N SER A 39 2.27 -10.34 -2.41
CA SER A 39 1.45 -9.19 -2.10
C SER A 39 1.19 -8.38 -3.38
N PRO A 40 -0.07 -8.18 -3.79
CA PRO A 40 -0.39 -7.37 -4.97
C PRO A 40 0.14 -5.93 -4.85
N VAL A 41 0.31 -5.43 -3.61
CA VAL A 41 0.87 -4.11 -3.32
C VAL A 41 2.33 -4.02 -3.79
N PHE A 42 3.14 -5.03 -3.47
CA PHE A 42 4.55 -5.08 -3.85
C PHE A 42 4.76 -5.53 -5.30
N GLU A 43 3.92 -6.43 -5.82
CA GLU A 43 3.93 -6.80 -7.24
C GLU A 43 3.64 -5.57 -8.14
N ALA A 44 2.63 -4.77 -7.77
CA ALA A 44 2.38 -3.51 -8.46
C ALA A 44 3.54 -2.52 -8.25
N ALA A 45 4.13 -2.48 -7.05
CA ALA A 45 5.25 -1.58 -6.77
C ALA A 45 6.45 -1.86 -7.69
N GLU A 46 6.83 -3.13 -7.85
CA GLU A 46 7.91 -3.55 -8.76
C GLU A 46 7.66 -3.11 -10.21
N LYS A 47 6.40 -3.08 -10.64
CA LYS A 47 6.02 -2.70 -12.00
C LYS A 47 5.94 -1.19 -12.23
N TYR A 48 5.47 -0.42 -11.26
CA TYR A 48 5.09 0.98 -11.44
C TYR A 48 6.00 1.98 -10.71
N LEU A 49 6.67 1.57 -9.64
CA LEU A 49 7.49 2.45 -8.82
C LEU A 49 8.97 2.22 -9.12
N GLU A 50 9.62 3.18 -9.76
CA GLU A 50 11.03 3.07 -10.16
C GLU A 50 12.01 3.25 -8.98
N HIS A 51 11.56 3.90 -7.92
CA HIS A 51 12.41 4.16 -6.75
C HIS A 51 12.30 3.02 -5.73
N PRO A 52 13.40 2.31 -5.41
CA PRO A 52 13.38 1.24 -4.44
C PRO A 52 13.04 1.73 -3.01
N SER A 53 13.26 3.02 -2.75
CA SER A 53 12.95 3.68 -1.48
C SER A 53 11.56 4.31 -1.42
N CYS A 54 10.68 4.06 -2.40
CA CYS A 54 9.34 4.61 -2.36
C CYS A 54 8.58 4.06 -1.15
N LEU A 55 8.12 4.95 -0.27
CA LEU A 55 7.44 4.55 0.98
C LEU A 55 5.98 4.14 0.76
N LEU A 56 5.40 4.43 -0.41
CA LEU A 56 3.98 4.21 -0.69
C LEU A 56 3.51 2.76 -0.48
N PRO A 57 4.25 1.71 -0.90
CA PRO A 57 3.82 0.34 -0.69
C PRO A 57 3.64 0.01 0.79
N VAL A 58 4.62 0.36 1.63
CA VAL A 58 4.56 0.12 3.07
C VAL A 58 3.51 1.00 3.73
N ALA A 59 3.39 2.26 3.30
CA ALA A 59 2.38 3.18 3.82
C ALA A 59 0.95 2.69 3.55
N LEU A 60 0.68 2.12 2.37
CA LEU A 60 -0.62 1.53 2.06
C LEU A 60 -0.91 0.32 2.95
N LEU A 61 0.05 -0.57 3.16
CA LEU A 61 -0.15 -1.71 4.07
C LEU A 61 -0.47 -1.24 5.48
N LYS A 62 0.24 -0.22 5.97
CA LYS A 62 -0.04 0.36 7.29
C LYS A 62 -1.44 0.98 7.34
N ALA A 63 -1.87 1.68 6.31
CA ALA A 63 -3.21 2.24 6.22
C ALA A 63 -4.29 1.14 6.26
N LEU A 64 -4.08 0.02 5.56
CA LEU A 64 -4.97 -1.15 5.61
C LEU A 64 -5.05 -1.74 7.03
N GLU A 65 -3.92 -1.89 7.73
CA GLU A 65 -3.92 -2.38 9.11
C GLU A 65 -4.73 -1.47 10.04
N VAL A 66 -4.65 -0.15 9.85
CA VAL A 66 -5.42 0.82 10.62
C VAL A 66 -6.92 0.71 10.31
N GLU A 67 -7.28 0.66 9.03
CA GLU A 67 -8.69 0.56 8.61
C GLU A 67 -9.35 -0.74 9.10
N LEU A 68 -8.59 -1.84 9.17
CA LEU A 68 -9.05 -3.13 9.70
C LEU A 68 -9.04 -3.20 11.24
N GLY A 69 -8.62 -2.14 11.93
CA GLY A 69 -8.50 -2.12 13.40
C GLY A 69 -7.37 -3.00 13.95
N ALA A 70 -6.45 -3.46 13.10
CA ALA A 70 -5.29 -4.27 13.48
C ALA A 70 -4.12 -3.40 13.99
N SER A 71 -4.14 -2.10 13.71
CA SER A 71 -3.13 -1.16 14.17
C SER A 71 -3.69 0.24 14.44
N THR A 72 -2.87 1.08 15.06
CA THR A 72 -3.20 2.50 15.30
C THR A 72 -2.48 3.38 14.28
N ALA A 73 -3.12 4.48 13.89
CA ALA A 73 -2.48 5.53 13.13
C ALA A 73 -1.45 6.22 14.02
N SER A 74 -0.17 6.13 13.65
CA SER A 74 0.93 6.72 14.41
C SER A 74 1.95 7.33 13.45
N ASP A 75 2.41 8.54 13.75
CA ASP A 75 3.50 9.15 13.01
C ASP A 75 4.81 8.38 13.20
N MET A 76 5.59 8.25 12.14
CA MET A 76 6.91 7.63 12.17
C MET A 76 7.99 8.72 12.14
N LEU A 77 8.89 8.69 13.12
CA LEU A 77 10.02 9.60 13.22
C LEU A 77 11.34 8.85 13.00
N LEU A 78 12.06 9.21 11.95
CA LEU A 78 13.42 8.74 11.69
C LEU A 78 14.41 9.82 12.11
N LYS A 79 15.35 9.49 13.00
CA LYS A 79 16.45 10.37 13.42
C LYS A 79 17.79 9.73 13.01
N PHE A 80 18.72 10.55 12.56
CA PHE A 80 20.08 10.15 12.19
C PHE A 80 21.05 10.97 13.04
N ASP A 81 22.10 10.33 13.55
CA ASP A 81 23.20 10.95 14.29
C ASP A 81 24.44 11.16 13.39
#